data_AF-A0A3N5FCD2-F1
#
_entry.id   AF-A0A3N5FCD2-F1
#
_cell.length_a   1.000
_cell.length_b   1.000
_cell.length_c   1.000
_cell.angle_alpha   90.00
_cell.angle_beta   90.00
_cell.angle_gamma   90.00
#
_symmetry.space_group_name_H-M   'P 1'
#
loop_
_entity.id
_entity.type
_entity.pdbx_description
1 polymer ?
#
loop_
_entity_poly.entity_id
_entity_poly.type
_entity_poly.pdbx_seq_one_letter_code
_entity_poly.pdbx_strand_id
1 'polypeptide(L)'
;MRKLACLSADPISLQQHLRGAITAYEQALARDPGSTAGGDLGRLLLFSGDFARARQVLTRHLLRHPGDSEARLARAQAALRAADLPAARRDCASLGLPALE
;
A
#
# COMPACT_ATOMS: atom_id res chain seq x y z
N MET A 1 -33.50 -3.76 -2.14
CA MET A 1 -32.31 -3.18 -2.81
C MET A 1 -31.37 -2.65 -1.76
N ARG A 2 -30.24 -3.32 -1.51
CA ARG A 2 -29.30 -3.02 -0.39
C ARG A 2 -27.89 -2.86 -0.95
N LYS A 3 -27.74 -1.90 -1.87
CA LYS A 3 -26.46 -1.33 -2.31
C LYS A 3 -26.47 0.11 -1.81
N LEU A 4 -25.34 0.61 -1.31
CA LEU A 4 -25.06 1.96 -0.78
C LEU A 4 -24.73 2.06 0.74
N ALA A 5 -24.46 0.95 1.44
CA ALA A 5 -23.87 1.01 2.79
C ALA A 5 -22.35 1.33 2.80
N CYS A 6 -21.77 1.72 1.66
CA CYS A 6 -20.34 2.05 1.55
C CYS A 6 -20.06 3.56 1.46
N LEU A 7 -21.09 4.41 1.47
CA LEU A 7 -20.93 5.87 1.27
C LEU A 7 -20.88 6.71 2.55
N SER A 8 -20.92 6.08 3.73
CA SER A 8 -20.75 6.77 5.02
C SER A 8 -19.63 6.15 5.87
N ALA A 9 -18.70 5.42 5.26
CA ALA A 9 -17.46 5.11 5.95
C ALA A 9 -16.68 6.42 6.04
N ASP A 10 -16.76 7.09 7.20
CA ASP A 10 -15.95 8.28 7.46
C ASP A 10 -14.50 8.01 7.05
N PRO A 11 -13.83 8.93 6.34
CA PRO A 11 -12.46 8.73 5.88
C PRO A 11 -11.51 8.33 7.02
N ILE A 12 -11.79 8.82 8.23
CA ILE A 12 -11.10 8.48 9.47
C ILE A 12 -11.28 7.00 9.84
N SER A 13 -12.52 6.50 9.77
CA SER A 13 -12.83 5.10 10.05
C SER A 13 -12.13 4.19 9.04
N LEU A 14 -12.14 4.54 7.75
CA LEU A 14 -11.44 3.75 6.73
C LEU A 14 -9.93 3.72 7.00
N GLN A 15 -9.33 4.86 7.32
CA GLN A 15 -7.90 4.96 7.64
C GLN A 15 -7.51 4.15 8.89
N GLN A 16 -8.36 4.14 9.92
CA GLN A 16 -8.14 3.34 11.12
C GLN A 16 -8.20 1.84 10.82
N HIS A 17 -9.16 1.40 10.01
CA HIS A 17 -9.25 0.00 9.60
C HIS A 17 -8.06 -0.42 8.72
N LEU A 18 -7.61 0.45 7.81
CA LEU A 18 -6.42 0.20 7.00
C LEU A 18 -5.17 0.02 7.87
N ARG A 19 -4.96 0.86 8.88
CA ARG A 19 -3.84 0.70 9.83
C ARG A 19 -3.93 -0.62 10.60
N GLY A 20 -5.12 -0.98 11.09
CA GLY A 20 -5.32 -2.25 11.79
C GLY A 20 -5.01 -3.46 10.90
N ALA A 21 -5.44 -3.42 9.64
CA ALA A 21 -5.17 -4.47 8.67
C ALA A 21 -3.66 -4.57 8.35
N ILE A 22 -2.97 -3.43 8.15
CA ILE A 22 -1.51 -3.40 7.94
C ILE A 22 -0.79 -4.09 9.10
N THR A 23 -1.12 -3.74 10.35
CA THR A 23 -0.51 -4.34 11.55
C THR A 23 -0.77 -5.85 11.62
N ALA A 24 -1.98 -6.31 11.31
CA ALA A 24 -2.31 -7.73 11.32
C ALA A 24 -1.50 -8.52 10.29
N TYR A 25 -1.32 -7.98 9.08
CA TYR A 25 -0.49 -8.62 8.07
C TYR A 25 1.00 -8.60 8.41
N GLU A 26 1.51 -7.53 9.03
CA GLU A 26 2.89 -7.48 9.52
C GLU A 26 3.15 -8.53 10.60
N GLN A 27 2.22 -8.71 11.52
CA GLN A 27 2.30 -9.78 12.53
C GLN A 27 2.23 -11.18 11.90
N ALA A 28 1.39 -11.37 10.88
CA ALA A 28 1.33 -12.63 10.14
C ALA A 28 2.67 -12.93 9.45
N LEU A 29 3.27 -11.93 8.81
CA LEU A 29 4.58 -12.05 8.16
C LEU A 29 5.75 -12.23 9.13
N ALA A 30 5.62 -11.73 10.37
CA ALA A 30 6.60 -12.00 11.41
C ALA A 30 6.60 -13.47 11.86
N ARG A 31 5.42 -14.12 11.82
CA ARG A 31 5.28 -15.56 12.13
C ARG A 31 5.66 -16.44 10.95
N ASP A 32 5.24 -16.06 9.75
CA ASP A 32 5.58 -16.75 8.51
C ASP A 32 5.96 -15.73 7.41
N PRO A 33 7.27 -15.46 7.25
CA PRO A 33 7.76 -14.57 6.20
C PRO A 33 7.49 -15.06 4.78
N GLY A 34 7.16 -16.34 4.61
CA GLY A 34 6.83 -16.99 3.34
C GLY A 34 5.34 -17.06 3.06
N SER A 35 4.48 -16.52 3.93
CA SER A 35 3.04 -16.53 3.73
C SER A 35 2.59 -15.68 2.53
N THR A 36 1.42 -15.98 1.98
CA THR A 36 0.76 -15.16 0.95
C THR A 36 0.38 -13.76 1.44
N ALA A 37 0.38 -13.54 2.77
CA ALA A 37 0.16 -12.26 3.43
C ALA A 37 1.05 -11.12 2.90
N GLY A 38 2.21 -11.44 2.32
CA GLY A 38 3.10 -10.46 1.69
C GLY A 38 2.48 -9.77 0.48
N GLY A 39 1.75 -10.53 -0.35
CA GLY A 39 1.03 -10.00 -1.50
C GLY A 39 -0.11 -9.07 -1.06
N ASP A 40 -0.87 -9.50 -0.04
CA ASP A 40 -2.00 -8.75 0.51
C ASP A 40 -1.56 -7.42 1.15
N LEU A 41 -0.52 -7.47 1.99
CA LEU A 41 0.07 -6.28 2.61
C LEU A 41 0.57 -5.31 1.53
N GLY A 42 1.23 -5.82 0.50
CA GLY A 42 1.70 -5.03 -0.62
C GLY A 42 0.59 -4.27 -1.36
N ARG A 43 -0.54 -4.95 -1.64
CA ARG A 43 -1.72 -4.34 -2.26
C ARG A 43 -2.39 -3.32 -1.33
N LEU A 44 -2.47 -3.62 -0.04
CA LEU A 44 -3.02 -2.72 0.97
C LEU A 44 -2.21 -1.42 1.09
N LEU A 45 -0.88 -1.53 1.09
CA LEU A 45 0.03 -0.38 1.11
C LEU A 45 -0.08 0.46 -0.18
N LEU A 46 -0.28 -0.20 -1.33
CA LEU A 46 -0.55 0.48 -2.59
C LEU A 46 -1.87 1.28 -2.52
N PHE A 47 -2.92 0.69 -1.94
CA PHE A 47 -4.20 1.39 -1.73
C PHE A 47 -4.08 2.54 -0.73
N SER A 48 -3.26 2.39 0.32
CA SER A 48 -3.03 3.45 1.31
C SER A 48 -2.08 4.55 0.84
N GLY A 49 -1.57 4.48 -0.38
CA GLY A 49 -0.66 5.47 -0.96
C GLY A 49 0.81 5.32 -0.58
N ASP A 50 1.17 4.31 0.22
CA ASP A 50 2.55 4.05 0.62
C ASP A 50 3.26 3.19 -0.43
N PHE A 51 3.49 3.80 -1.59
CA PHE A 51 4.04 3.13 -2.76
C PHE A 51 5.47 2.62 -2.54
N ALA A 52 6.24 3.30 -1.69
CA ALA A 52 7.61 2.91 -1.36
C ALA A 52 7.62 1.60 -0.55
N ARG A 53 6.84 1.52 0.53
CA ARG A 53 6.72 0.29 1.33
C ARG A 53 6.05 -0.82 0.54
N ALA A 54 4.99 -0.52 -0.22
CA ALA A 54 4.33 -1.49 -1.09
C ALA A 54 5.33 -2.19 -2.02
N ARG A 55 6.18 -1.41 -2.70
CA ARG A 55 7.21 -1.94 -3.59
C ARG A 55 8.19 -2.85 -2.85
N GLN A 56 8.63 -2.48 -1.65
CA GLN A 56 9.57 -3.28 -0.87
C GLN A 56 8.97 -4.61 -0.42
N VAL A 57 7.75 -4.59 0.12
CA VAL A 57 7.03 -5.78 0.58
C VAL A 57 6.78 -6.74 -0.59
N LEU A 58 6.25 -6.22 -1.71
CA LEU A 58 5.97 -7.03 -2.90
C LEU A 58 7.24 -7.60 -3.53
N THR A 59 8.36 -6.89 -3.45
CA THR A 59 9.65 -7.41 -3.91
C THR A 59 10.07 -8.63 -3.10
N ARG A 60 9.96 -8.57 -1.76
CA ARG A 60 10.28 -9.70 -0.89
C ARG A 60 9.32 -10.88 -1.07
N HIS A 61 8.04 -10.59 -1.22
CA HIS A 61 7.00 -11.60 -1.49
C HIS A 61 7.30 -12.37 -2.78
N LEU A 62 7.60 -11.67 -3.88
CA LEU A 62 7.88 -12.27 -5.18
C LEU A 62 9.19 -13.09 -5.23
N LEU A 63 10.11 -12.91 -4.28
CA LEU A 63 11.28 -13.80 -4.17
C LEU A 63 10.88 -15.22 -3.75
N ARG A 64 9.80 -15.35 -2.97
CA ARG A 64 9.27 -16.64 -2.50
C ARG A 64 8.09 -17.12 -3.34
N HIS A 65 7.35 -16.20 -3.93
CA HIS A 65 6.18 -16.44 -4.77
C HIS A 65 6.38 -15.88 -6.18
N PRO A 66 7.35 -16.38 -6.96
CA PRO A 66 7.60 -15.88 -8.31
C PRO A 66 6.42 -16.12 -9.26
N GLY A 67 5.49 -17.03 -8.93
CA GLY A 67 4.28 -17.28 -9.72
C GLY A 67 3.17 -16.25 -9.51
N ASP A 68 3.26 -15.38 -8.51
CA ASP A 68 2.18 -14.45 -8.17
C ASP A 68 2.14 -13.28 -9.16
N SER A 69 1.31 -13.42 -10.19
CA SER A 69 1.09 -12.42 -11.23
C SER A 69 0.45 -11.14 -10.69
N GLU A 70 -0.42 -11.27 -9.68
CA GLU A 70 -1.09 -10.14 -9.06
C GLU A 70 -0.12 -9.30 -8.24
N ALA A 71 0.73 -9.92 -7.42
CA ALA A 71 1.79 -9.23 -6.70
C ALA A 71 2.80 -8.56 -7.65
N ARG A 72 3.06 -9.18 -8.82
CA ARG A 72 3.92 -8.59 -9.86
C ARG A 72 3.30 -7.32 -10.45
N LEU A 73 2.00 -7.35 -10.75
CA LEU A 73 1.25 -6.18 -11.22
C LEU A 73 1.23 -5.07 -10.17
N ALA A 74 0.90 -5.42 -8.92
CA ALA A 74 0.88 -4.48 -7.81
C ALA A 74 2.27 -3.83 -7.59
N ARG A 75 3.36 -4.60 -7.75
CA ARG A 75 4.73 -4.05 -7.63
C ARG A 75 5.03 -3.05 -8.74
N ALA A 76 4.60 -3.34 -9.96
CA ALA A 76 4.77 -2.42 -11.09
C ALA A 76 3.98 -1.12 -10.86
N GLN A 77 2.73 -1.22 -10.42
CA GLN A 77 1.90 -0.06 -10.06
C GLN A 77 2.54 0.77 -8.94
N ALA A 78 3.03 0.12 -7.88
CA ALA A 78 3.74 0.78 -6.79
C ALA A 78 5.02 1.48 -7.28
N ALA A 79 5.77 0.86 -8.19
CA ALA A 79 6.97 1.47 -8.77
C ALA A 79 6.65 2.72 -9.61
N LEU A 80 5.62 2.67 -10.44
CA LEU A 80 5.17 3.82 -11.25
C LEU A 80 4.76 4.99 -10.35
N ARG A 81 3.90 4.73 -9.37
CA ARG A 81 3.42 5.77 -8.44
C ARG A 81 4.52 6.33 -7.53
N ALA A 82 5.47 5.48 -7.11
CA ALA A 82 6.63 5.93 -6.33
C ALA A 82 7.62 6.74 -7.18
N ALA A 83 7.71 6.53 -8.48
CA ALA A 83 8.51 7.32 -9.40
C ALA A 83 7.86 8.66 -9.75
N ASP A 84 6.52 8.73 -9.76
CA ASP A 84 5.77 9.99 -9.88
C ASP A 84 5.81 10.84 -8.60
N LEU A 85 5.90 10.23 -7.40
CA LEU A 85 5.98 10.97 -6.15
C LEU A 85 7.15 11.98 -6.02
N PRO A 86 8.39 11.71 -6.49
CA PRO A 86 9.45 12.71 -6.50
C PRO A 86 9.23 13.82 -7.54
N ALA A 87 8.43 13.59 -8.59
CA ALA A 87 7.95 14.68 -9.45
C ALA A 87 6.89 15.50 -8.70
N ALA A 88 5.88 14.85 -8.12
CA ALA A 88 4.84 15.50 -7.31
C ALA A 88 5.39 16.27 -6.10
N ARG A 89 6.42 15.76 -5.42
CA ARG A 89 7.11 16.46 -4.33
C ARG A 89 7.91 17.66 -4.81
N ARG A 90 8.52 17.60 -6.00
CA ARG A 90 9.19 18.76 -6.60
C ARG A 90 8.19 19.83 -6.98
N ASP A 91 7.05 19.43 -7.53
CA ASP A 91 5.98 20.34 -7.89
C ASP A 91 5.36 20.97 -6.62
N CYS A 92 5.12 20.19 -5.56
CA CYS A 92 4.69 20.73 -4.26
C CYS A 92 5.73 21.66 -3.61
N ALA A 93 7.02 21.34 -3.71
CA ALA A 93 8.09 22.22 -3.21
C ALA A 93 8.15 23.54 -4.02
N SER A 94 7.87 23.51 -5.32
CA SER A 94 7.78 24.71 -6.15
C SER A 94 6.54 25.57 -5.85
N LEU A 95 5.51 24.97 -5.24
CA LEU A 95 4.27 25.64 -4.82
C LEU A 95 4.35 26.26 -3.41
N GLY A 96 5.46 26.10 -2.68
CA GLY A 96 5.73 26.84 -1.44
C GLY A 96 4.83 26.50 -0.24
N LEU A 97 4.16 25.33 -0.23
CA LEU A 97 3.37 24.92 0.93
C LEU A 97 4.30 24.31 2.01
N PRO A 98 4.32 24.86 3.24
CA PRO A 98 5.17 24.33 4.30
C PRO A 98 4.69 22.92 4.68
N ALA A 99 5.66 22.00 4.81
CA ALA A 99 5.42 20.67 5.34
C ALA A 99 4.82 20.80 6.75
N LEU A 100 3.60 20.30 6.93
CA LEU A 100 3.01 20.14 8.26
C LEU A 100 3.76 19.01 8.97
N GLU A 101 4.58 19.37 9.96
CA GLU A 101 5.18 18.46 10.94
C GLU A 101 4.12 17.85 11.88
#